data_AF-A0A317MQV3-F1
#
_entry.id   AF-A0A317MQV3-F1
#
_cell.length_a   1.000
_cell.length_b   1.000
_cell.length_c   1.000
_cell.angle_alpha   90.00
_cell.angle_beta   90.00
_cell.angle_gamma   90.00
#
_symmetry.space_group_name_H-M   'P 1'
#
loop_
_entity.id
_entity.type
_entity.pdbx_description
1 polymer ?
#
loop_
_entity_poly.entity_id
_entity_poly.type
_entity_poly.pdbx_seq_one_letter_code
_entity_poly.pdbx_strand_id
1 'polypeptide(L)'
;MDSVLSSLAAAEARPSKESQAPLVQNAQWQLSVPLLLRDWADGVTYMLAYNVESGQTHFLTTVGAVLVEQLSAGVQSTSELLGAVQAVCEDPDSIDLDILLDEALRQLTSLGLVRTRPL
;
A
#
# COMPACT_ATOMS: atom_id res chain seq x y z
N MET A 1 43.05 35.31 -12.33
CA MET A 1 43.47 33.91 -12.11
C MET A 1 43.45 33.69 -10.61
N ASP A 2 42.65 32.70 -10.23
CA ASP A 2 42.66 31.98 -8.94
C ASP A 2 42.31 32.76 -7.66
N SER A 3 41.08 32.56 -7.17
CA SER A 3 40.87 31.69 -6.00
C SER A 3 39.38 31.67 -5.65
N VAL A 4 38.62 30.87 -6.40
CA VAL A 4 37.36 30.27 -5.92
C VAL A 4 37.77 29.02 -5.12
N LEU A 5 36.93 28.56 -4.18
CA LEU A 5 37.13 27.46 -3.20
C LEU A 5 37.63 28.01 -1.84
N SER A 6 36.95 27.87 -0.70
CA SER A 6 36.10 26.75 -0.25
C SER A 6 35.08 27.23 0.79
N SER A 7 33.82 27.38 0.40
CA SER A 7 32.68 27.38 1.34
C SER A 7 32.04 26.00 1.30
N LEU A 8 32.70 25.03 1.92
CA LEU A 8 32.24 23.65 2.02
C LEU A 8 32.01 23.30 3.50
N ALA A 9 30.91 23.80 4.06
CA ALA A 9 30.36 23.35 5.35
C ALA A 9 28.94 23.89 5.54
N ALA A 10 28.03 23.54 4.64
CA ALA A 10 26.60 23.57 4.91
C ALA A 10 26.06 22.19 4.57
N ALA A 11 26.42 21.24 5.43
CA ALA A 11 25.87 19.90 5.40
C ALA A 11 24.36 20.00 5.65
N GLU A 12 23.61 19.81 4.58
CA GLU A 12 22.37 19.04 4.50
C GLU A 12 21.69 18.85 5.86
N ALA A 13 20.79 19.78 6.18
CA ALA A 13 19.66 19.47 7.04
C ALA A 13 18.81 18.43 6.31
N ARG A 14 19.14 17.15 6.52
CA ARG A 14 18.25 16.04 6.20
C ARG A 14 16.91 16.35 6.86
N PRO A 15 15.79 16.41 6.11
CA PRO A 15 14.50 16.50 6.77
C PRO A 15 14.39 15.26 7.66
N SER A 16 14.13 15.54 8.94
CA SER A 16 13.88 14.58 10.00
C SER A 16 13.00 13.45 9.47
N LYS A 17 13.36 12.21 9.81
CA LYS A 17 12.42 11.09 9.83
C LYS A 17 11.18 11.57 10.58
N GLU A 18 10.17 12.05 9.87
CA GLU A 18 8.82 12.08 10.39
C GLU A 18 8.53 10.64 10.77
N SER A 19 8.45 10.41 12.08
CA SER A 19 7.78 9.26 12.64
C SER A 19 6.35 9.25 12.10
N GLN A 20 6.18 8.70 10.90
CA GLN A 20 4.89 8.26 10.42
C GLN A 20 4.52 7.12 11.36
N ALA A 21 3.71 7.43 12.37
CA ALA A 21 3.04 6.40 13.14
C ALA A 21 2.33 5.48 12.14
N PRO A 22 2.42 4.14 12.27
CA PRO A 22 1.73 3.23 11.37
C PRO A 22 0.24 3.56 11.41
N LEU A 23 -0.36 3.92 10.26
CA LEU A 23 -1.77 4.32 10.18
C LEU A 23 -2.72 3.16 10.52
N VAL A 24 -2.18 1.94 10.54
CA VAL A 24 -2.97 0.71 10.37
C VAL A 24 -3.32 0.04 11.69
N GLN A 25 -2.67 0.37 12.82
CA GLN A 25 -2.89 -0.40 14.04
C GLN A 25 -4.34 -0.30 14.54
N ASN A 26 -5.05 -1.43 14.49
CA ASN A 26 -6.46 -1.60 14.88
C ASN A 26 -7.50 -0.89 14.01
N ALA A 27 -7.18 -0.57 12.75
CA ALA A 27 -8.17 -0.07 11.80
C ALA A 27 -9.04 -1.20 11.22
N GLN A 28 -10.30 -0.87 10.92
CA GLN A 28 -11.16 -1.66 10.06
C GLN A 28 -11.18 -1.06 8.65
N TRP A 29 -10.94 -1.89 7.65
CA TRP A 29 -10.83 -1.50 6.25
C TRP A 29 -12.01 -2.00 5.46
N GLN A 30 -12.38 -1.28 4.41
CA GLN A 30 -13.43 -1.70 3.48
C GLN A 30 -13.11 -1.19 2.08
N LEU A 31 -13.70 -1.82 1.07
CA LEU A 31 -13.74 -1.23 -0.26
C LEU A 31 -14.50 0.10 -0.20
N SER A 32 -13.96 1.10 -0.89
CA SER A 32 -14.60 2.41 -1.03
C SER A 32 -15.78 2.35 -2.00
N VAL A 33 -15.68 1.47 -3.00
CA VAL A 33 -16.62 1.33 -4.12
C VAL A 33 -16.71 -0.14 -4.55
N PRO A 34 -17.76 -0.54 -5.27
CA PRO A 34 -17.77 -1.82 -5.98
C PRO A 34 -16.65 -1.85 -7.04
N LEU A 35 -15.87 -2.93 -7.07
CA LEU A 35 -14.79 -3.11 -8.05
C LEU A 35 -15.10 -4.27 -8.97
N LEU A 36 -14.79 -4.12 -10.26
CA LEU A 36 -14.70 -5.24 -11.18
C LEU A 36 -13.24 -5.68 -11.24
N LEU A 37 -13.01 -6.95 -10.93
CA LEU A 37 -11.68 -7.54 -10.78
C LEU A 37 -11.41 -8.48 -11.95
N ARG A 38 -10.23 -8.39 -12.54
CA ARG A 38 -9.78 -9.29 -13.61
C ARG A 38 -8.32 -9.66 -13.43
N ASP A 39 -8.05 -10.95 -13.44
CA ASP A 39 -6.69 -11.50 -13.47
C ASP A 39 -5.99 -11.10 -14.77
N TRP A 40 -4.78 -10.54 -14.65
CA TRP A 40 -4.02 -10.04 -15.79
C TRP A 40 -2.86 -10.94 -16.22
N ALA A 41 -2.50 -12.00 -15.48
CA ALA A 41 -1.42 -12.88 -15.90
C ALA A 41 -1.57 -14.33 -15.41
N ASP A 42 -1.21 -15.28 -16.27
CA ASP A 42 -1.11 -16.71 -16.00
C ASP A 42 0.05 -17.01 -15.02
N GLY A 43 -0.16 -16.74 -13.73
CA GLY A 43 0.71 -17.26 -12.65
C GLY A 43 1.37 -16.23 -11.74
N VAL A 44 1.21 -14.92 -11.99
CA VAL A 44 1.56 -13.88 -11.00
C VAL A 44 0.32 -13.05 -10.78
N THR A 45 -0.18 -13.00 -9.54
CA THR A 45 -1.46 -12.39 -9.13
C THR A 45 -1.45 -10.87 -9.30
N TYR A 46 -1.36 -10.39 -10.52
CA TYR A 46 -1.62 -9.00 -10.87
C TYR A 46 -3.08 -8.89 -11.26
N MET A 47 -3.73 -7.84 -10.75
CA MET A 47 -5.15 -7.64 -10.94
C MET A 47 -5.42 -6.27 -11.54
N LEU A 48 -6.30 -6.23 -12.54
CA LEU A 48 -6.94 -4.99 -12.95
C LEU A 48 -8.17 -4.75 -12.08
N ALA A 49 -8.19 -3.61 -11.41
CA ALA A 49 -9.36 -3.13 -10.67
C ALA A 49 -9.99 -1.95 -11.42
N TYR A 50 -11.24 -2.11 -11.83
CA TYR A 50 -12.05 -1.03 -12.40
C TYR A 50 -12.93 -0.41 -11.32
N ASN A 51 -12.71 0.87 -11.05
CA ASN A 51 -13.53 1.69 -10.15
C ASN A 51 -14.79 2.14 -10.91
N VAL A 52 -15.96 1.60 -10.54
CA VAL A 52 -17.22 1.86 -11.24
C VAL A 52 -17.72 3.29 -11.10
N GLU A 53 -17.32 4.01 -10.05
CA GLU A 53 -17.76 5.38 -9.80
C GLU A 53 -16.93 6.39 -10.57
N SER A 54 -15.59 6.21 -10.60
CA SER A 54 -14.69 7.12 -11.31
C SER A 54 -14.47 6.75 -12.78
N GLY A 55 -14.81 5.52 -13.17
CA GLY A 55 -14.53 4.98 -14.50
C GLY A 55 -13.05 4.70 -14.75
N GLN A 56 -12.21 4.69 -13.71
CA GLN A 56 -10.77 4.48 -13.82
C GLN A 56 -10.41 3.00 -13.63
N THR A 57 -9.39 2.57 -14.37
CA THR A 57 -8.79 1.24 -14.22
C THR A 57 -7.41 1.39 -13.59
N HIS A 58 -7.15 0.58 -12.58
CA HIS A 58 -5.87 0.55 -11.86
C HIS A 58 -5.24 -0.83 -11.99
N PHE A 59 -3.93 -0.84 -12.20
CA PHE A 59 -3.13 -2.07 -12.15
C PHE A 59 -2.62 -2.27 -10.73
N LEU A 60 -2.98 -3.38 -10.11
CA LEU A 60 -2.61 -3.70 -8.73
C LEU A 60 -1.45 -4.67 -8.71
N THR A 61 -0.50 -4.42 -7.81
CA THR A 61 0.54 -5.37 -7.44
C THR A 61 -0.07 -6.59 -6.77
N THR A 62 0.71 -7.67 -6.61
CA THR A 62 0.25 -8.87 -5.88
C THR A 62 -0.31 -8.57 -4.50
N VAL A 63 0.39 -7.75 -3.72
CA VAL A 63 -0.09 -7.32 -2.40
C VAL A 63 -1.37 -6.51 -2.51
N GLY A 64 -1.43 -5.54 -3.40
CA GLY A 64 -2.63 -4.73 -3.61
C GLY A 64 -3.84 -5.56 -4.06
N ALA A 65 -3.60 -6.57 -4.89
CA ALA A 65 -4.63 -7.48 -5.39
C ALA A 65 -5.20 -8.34 -4.26
N VAL A 66 -4.32 -8.98 -3.49
CA VAL A 66 -4.71 -9.78 -2.31
C VAL A 66 -5.53 -8.95 -1.33
N LEU A 67 -5.09 -7.73 -1.01
CA LEU A 67 -5.84 -6.87 -0.09
C LEU A 67 -7.26 -6.58 -0.60
N VAL A 68 -7.41 -6.27 -1.88
CA VAL A 68 -8.72 -6.00 -2.48
C VAL A 68 -9.59 -7.24 -2.51
N GLU A 69 -9.04 -8.43 -2.79
CA GLU A 69 -9.77 -9.70 -2.73
C GLU A 69 -10.25 -10.02 -1.31
N GLN A 70 -9.37 -9.89 -0.32
CA GLN A 70 -9.71 -10.12 1.09
C GLN A 70 -10.82 -9.17 1.56
N LEU A 71 -10.72 -7.89 1.21
CA LEU A 71 -11.74 -6.90 1.52
C LEU A 71 -13.07 -7.19 0.81
N SER A 72 -13.03 -7.67 -0.43
CA SER A 72 -14.21 -8.13 -1.18
C SER A 72 -14.88 -9.34 -0.51
N ALA A 73 -14.07 -10.22 0.10
CA ALA A 73 -14.52 -11.38 0.87
C ALA A 73 -15.00 -11.03 2.30
N GLY A 74 -14.89 -9.75 2.70
CA GLY A 74 -15.36 -9.26 4.00
C GLY A 74 -14.32 -9.28 5.13
N VAL A 75 -13.05 -9.59 4.83
CA VAL A 75 -11.94 -9.46 5.77
C VAL A 75 -11.59 -7.99 5.94
N GLN A 76 -11.80 -7.45 7.14
CA GLN A 76 -11.71 -6.00 7.39
C GLN A 76 -10.67 -5.65 8.43
N SER A 77 -10.24 -6.59 9.28
CA SER A 77 -9.29 -6.29 10.33
C SER A 77 -7.87 -6.21 9.77
N THR A 78 -7.09 -5.28 10.32
CA THR A 78 -5.68 -5.11 9.93
C THR A 78 -4.87 -6.38 10.16
N SER A 79 -5.12 -7.11 11.26
CA SER A 79 -4.41 -8.36 11.57
C SER A 79 -4.67 -9.46 10.55
N GLU A 80 -5.90 -9.60 10.07
CA GLU A 80 -6.24 -10.60 9.06
C GLU A 80 -5.66 -10.23 7.70
N LEU A 81 -5.69 -8.95 7.33
CA LEU A 81 -5.05 -8.46 6.11
C LEU A 81 -3.54 -8.68 6.14
N LEU A 82 -2.88 -8.44 7.27
CA LEU A 82 -1.44 -8.71 7.44
C LEU A 82 -1.13 -10.21 7.23
N GLY A 83 -1.96 -11.11 7.78
CA GLY A 83 -1.82 -12.55 7.55
C GLY A 83 -1.97 -12.94 6.08
N ALA A 84 -2.85 -12.27 5.34
CA ALA A 84 -2.99 -12.49 3.89
C ALA A 84 -1.77 -11.99 3.09
N VAL A 85 -1.21 -10.84 3.47
CA VAL A 85 0.04 -10.34 2.86
C VAL A 85 1.19 -11.30 3.15
N GLN A 86 1.32 -11.76 4.38
CA GLN A 86 2.35 -12.74 4.77
C GLN A 86 2.29 -14.02 3.94
N ALA A 87 1.08 -14.50 3.61
CA ALA A 87 0.89 -15.73 2.84
C ALA A 87 1.34 -15.63 1.38
N VAL A 88 1.49 -14.42 0.82
CA VAL A 88 1.93 -14.20 -0.56
C VAL A 88 3.36 -13.67 -0.68
N CYS A 89 3.99 -13.33 0.44
CA CYS A 89 5.40 -12.99 0.48
C CYS A 89 6.26 -14.27 0.46
N GLU A 90 7.20 -14.38 -0.48
CA GLU A 90 8.09 -15.53 -0.59
C GLU A 90 9.06 -15.66 0.61
N ASP A 91 9.49 -14.52 1.16
CA ASP A 91 10.35 -14.45 2.35
C ASP A 91 9.82 -13.37 3.33
N PRO A 92 8.81 -13.70 4.14
CA PRO A 92 8.18 -12.74 5.05
C PRO A 92 9.09 -12.28 6.19
N ASP A 93 10.14 -13.04 6.53
CA ASP A 93 11.08 -12.68 7.61
C ASP A 93 12.11 -11.64 7.13
N SER A 94 12.31 -11.53 5.82
CA SER A 94 13.22 -10.56 5.20
C SER A 94 12.60 -9.18 4.94
N ILE A 95 11.28 -9.06 5.06
CA ILE A 95 10.51 -7.86 4.72
C ILE A 95 9.76 -7.37 5.97
N ASP A 96 9.78 -6.06 6.20
CA ASP A 96 8.91 -5.45 7.19
C ASP A 96 7.47 -5.43 6.65
N LEU A 97 6.71 -6.50 6.97
CA LEU A 97 5.35 -6.72 6.48
C LEU A 97 4.37 -5.62 6.92
N ASP A 98 4.60 -5.02 8.09
CA ASP A 98 3.77 -3.92 8.58
C ASP A 98 3.97 -2.67 7.72
N ILE A 99 5.21 -2.36 7.33
CA ILE A 99 5.51 -1.27 6.39
C ILE A 99 4.92 -1.58 5.01
N LEU A 100 5.07 -2.81 4.52
CA LEU A 100 4.52 -3.22 3.22
C LEU A 100 3.00 -3.09 3.18
N LEU A 101 2.31 -3.52 4.24
CA LEU A 101 0.88 -3.40 4.38
C LEU A 101 0.44 -1.93 4.45
N ASP A 102 1.11 -1.10 5.26
CA ASP A 102 0.81 0.34 5.38
C ASP A 102 0.98 1.05 4.03
N GLU A 103 2.07 0.78 3.30
CA GLU A 103 2.31 1.37 1.99
C GLU A 103 1.26 0.93 0.96
N ALA A 104 0.93 -0.36 0.92
CA ALA A 104 -0.08 -0.87 0.01
C ALA A 104 -1.47 -0.28 0.29
N LEU A 105 -1.88 -0.18 1.56
CA LEU A 105 -3.16 0.41 1.94
C LEU A 105 -3.21 1.91 1.65
N ARG A 106 -2.13 2.66 1.90
CA ARG A 106 -2.03 4.08 1.52
C ARG A 106 -2.18 4.28 0.02
N GLN A 107 -1.49 3.44 -0.77
CA GLN A 107 -1.61 3.49 -2.23
C GLN A 107 -3.06 3.21 -2.65
N LEU A 108 -3.67 2.14 -2.18
CA LEU A 108 -5.07 1.81 -2.50
C LEU A 108 -6.06 2.90 -2.05
N THR A 109 -5.83 3.54 -0.92
CA THR A 109 -6.64 4.68 -0.46
C THR A 109 -6.45 5.91 -1.35
N SER A 110 -5.21 6.20 -1.78
CA SER A 110 -4.94 7.30 -2.71
C SER A 110 -5.62 7.11 -4.08
N LEU A 111 -5.82 5.85 -4.48
CA LEU A 111 -6.57 5.46 -5.68
C LEU A 111 -8.10 5.45 -5.46
N GLY A 112 -8.57 5.73 -4.23
CA GLY A 112 -9.98 5.70 -3.87
C GLY A 112 -10.59 4.29 -3.89
N LEU A 113 -9.78 3.24 -3.78
CA LEU A 113 -10.24 1.85 -3.84
C LEU A 113 -10.61 1.29 -2.47
N VAL A 114 -9.92 1.73 -1.41
CA VAL A 114 -10.16 1.31 -0.03
C VAL A 114 -10.21 2.49 0.93
N ARG A 115 -10.91 2.32 2.06
CA ARG A 115 -11.02 3.32 3.12
C ARG A 115 -11.11 2.66 4.49
N THR A 116 -10.78 3.42 5.53
CA THR A 116 -11.05 3.01 6.91
C THR A 116 -12.53 3.21 7.25
N ARG A 117 -13.11 2.29 7.99
CA ARG A 117 -14.41 2.43 8.62
C ARG A 117 -14.23 3.17 9.96
N PRO A 118 -15.01 4.22 10.25
CA PRO A 118 -15.03 4.80 11.60
C PRO A 118 -15.57 3.77 12.59
N LEU A 119 -14.88 3.60 13.72
CA LEU A 119 -15.28 2.74 14.85
C LEU A 119 -16.55 3.26 15.52
#